data_AF-A0A1S3W732-F1
#
_entry.id   AF-A0A1S3W732-F1
#
_cell.length_a   1.000
_cell.length_b   1.000
_cell.length_c   1.000
_cell.angle_alpha   90.00
_cell.angle_beta   90.00
_cell.angle_gamma   90.00
#
_symmetry.space_group_name_H-M   'P 1'
#
loop_
_entity.id
_entity.type
_entity.pdbx_description
1 polymer ?
#
loop_
_entity_poly.entity_id
_entity_poly.type
_entity_poly.pdbx_seq_one_letter_code
_entity_poly.pdbx_strand_id
1 'polypeptide(L)' 'MAGSPDMFDAIVMADESKKVKALEALLAMIQRFPYDDAAYGELLRDLDGIRGKFRQLCSLLHVRPDLRIPAEAAGLSF' A
#
# COMPACT_ATOMS: atom_id res chain seq x y z
N MET A 1 -31.58 -18.44 -14.42
CA MET A 1 -32.06 -17.24 -13.70
C MET A 1 -30.92 -16.79 -12.81
N ALA A 2 -30.08 -15.85 -13.25
CA ALA A 2 -29.06 -15.28 -12.37
C ALA A 2 -29.81 -14.42 -11.34
N GLY A 3 -29.83 -14.86 -10.09
CA GLY A 3 -30.40 -14.07 -9.00
C GLY A 3 -29.69 -12.71 -8.97
N SER A 4 -30.46 -11.63 -8.97
CA SER A 4 -29.91 -10.29 -8.82
C SER A 4 -29.06 -10.26 -7.54
N PRO A 5 -27.84 -9.73 -7.56
CA PRO A 5 -27.02 -9.65 -6.35
C PRO A 5 -27.80 -8.92 -5.28
N ASP A 6 -27.86 -9.49 -4.09
CA ASP A 6 -28.53 -8.86 -2.97
C ASP A 6 -27.74 -7.60 -2.53
N MET A 7 -28.41 -6.70 -1.82
CA MET A 7 -27.80 -5.42 -1.41
C MET A 7 -26.56 -5.62 -0.52
N PHE A 8 -26.51 -6.70 0.26
CA PHE A 8 -25.37 -7.00 1.13
C PHE A 8 -24.18 -7.47 0.29
N ASP A 9 -24.39 -8.32 -0.70
CA ASP A 9 -23.38 -8.74 -1.68
C ASP A 9 -22.81 -7.54 -2.43
N ALA A 10 -23.65 -6.60 -2.86
CA ALA A 10 -23.18 -5.39 -3.54
C ALA A 10 -22.29 -4.52 -2.63
N ILE A 11 -22.62 -4.42 -1.35
CA ILE A 11 -21.82 -3.68 -0.35
C ILE A 11 -20.47 -4.39 -0.10
N VAL A 12 -20.49 -5.70 0.09
CA VAL A 12 -19.28 -6.52 0.31
C VAL A 12 -18.34 -6.42 -0.89
N MET A 13 -18.86 -6.61 -2.11
CA MET A 13 -18.08 -6.49 -3.34
C MET A 13 -17.49 -5.08 -3.53
N ALA A 14 -18.23 -4.03 -3.15
CA ALA A 14 -17.72 -2.67 -3.18
C ALA A 14 -16.57 -2.45 -2.19
N ASP A 15 -16.62 -3.05 -1.01
CA ASP A 15 -15.54 -2.97 -0.02
C ASP A 15 -14.30 -3.78 -0.41
N GLU A 16 -14.47 -4.96 -0.99
CA GLU A 16 -13.36 -5.73 -1.57
C GLU A 16 -12.71 -4.98 -2.73
N SER A 17 -13.52 -4.39 -3.61
CA SER A 17 -13.03 -3.56 -4.73
C SER A 17 -12.20 -2.35 -4.26
N LYS A 18 -12.57 -1.71 -3.14
CA LYS A 18 -11.78 -0.61 -2.56
C LYS A 18 -10.42 -1.09 -2.07
N LYS A 19 -10.35 -2.27 -1.43
CA LYS A 19 -9.10 -2.87 -0.96
C LYS A 19 -8.16 -3.18 -2.12
N VAL A 20 -8.68 -3.78 -3.20
CA VAL A 20 -7.91 -4.08 -4.41
C VAL A 20 -7.36 -2.80 -5.05
N LYS A 21 -8.20 -1.78 -5.24
CA LYS A 21 -7.76 -0.48 -5.79
C LYS A 21 -6.68 0.20 -4.95
N ALA A 22 -6.78 0.12 -3.62
CA ALA A 22 -5.77 0.67 -2.72
C ALA A 22 -4.43 -0.07 -2.84
N LEU A 23 -4.47 -1.39 -3.01
CA LEU A 23 -3.29 -2.22 -3.25
C LEU A 23 -2.65 -1.93 -4.61
N GLU A 24 -3.44 -1.83 -5.68
CA GLU A 24 -2.97 -1.47 -7.02
C GLU A 24 -2.30 -0.09 -7.05
N ALA A 25 -2.88 0.88 -6.33
CA ALA A 25 -2.29 2.22 -6.20
C ALA A 25 -0.92 2.19 -5.49
N LEU A 26 -0.79 1.40 -4.42
CA LEU A 26 0.49 1.24 -3.73
C LEU A 26 1.53 0.57 -4.64
N LEU A 27 1.14 -0.50 -5.35
CA LEU A 27 2.02 -1.19 -6.29
C LEU A 27 2.50 -0.26 -7.41
N ALA A 28 1.62 0.57 -7.96
CA ALA A 28 1.96 1.54 -8.99
C ALA A 28 2.98 2.59 -8.51
N MET A 29 2.90 3.02 -7.25
CA MET A 29 3.88 3.95 -6.67
C MET A 29 5.25 3.29 -6.53
N ILE A 30 5.31 2.04 -6.08
CA ILE A 30 6.55 1.29 -5.94
C ILE A 30 7.19 1.02 -7.31
N GLN A 31 6.40 0.61 -8.30
CA GLN A 31 6.90 0.33 -9.65
C GLN A 31 7.42 1.56 -10.39
N ARG A 32 6.89 2.75 -10.09
CA ARG A 32 7.34 4.01 -10.69
C ARG A 32 8.56 4.60 -10.01
N PHE A 33 8.96 4.06 -8.87
CA PHE A 33 10.07 4.56 -8.11
C PHE A 33 11.37 4.39 -8.93
N PRO A 34 12.17 5.45 -9.12
CA PRO A 34 13.33 5.41 -10.01
C PRO A 34 14.54 4.81 -9.30
N TYR A 35 14.59 3.48 -9.21
CA TYR A 35 15.66 2.74 -8.53
C TYR A 35 17.06 2.98 -9.13
N ASP A 36 17.12 3.34 -10.42
CA ASP A 36 18.38 3.52 -11.16
C ASP A 36 18.95 4.94 -11.06
N ASP A 37 18.22 5.89 -10.47
CA ASP A 37 18.65 7.29 -10.35
C ASP A 37 19.18 7.59 -8.94
N ALA A 38 20.51 7.54 -8.81
CA ALA A 38 21.20 7.86 -7.56
C ALA A 38 21.10 9.35 -7.15
N ALA A 39 20.66 10.23 -8.05
CA ALA A 39 20.49 11.67 -7.79
C ALA A 39 19.00 12.07 -7.66
N TYR A 40 18.11 11.11 -7.43
CA TYR A 40 16.67 11.36 -7.38
C TYR A 40 16.28 12.34 -6.26
N GLY A 41 16.03 13.59 -6.63
CA GLY A 41 15.80 14.70 -5.70
C GLY A 41 14.48 14.62 -4.90
N GLU A 42 13.49 13.86 -5.39
CA GLU A 42 12.19 13.70 -4.73
C GLU A 42 12.11 12.39 -3.90
N LEU A 43 13.23 11.70 -3.69
CA LEU A 43 13.33 10.43 -2.97
C LEU A 43 12.53 10.42 -1.66
N LEU A 44 12.76 11.41 -0.81
CA LEU A 44 12.10 11.50 0.49
C LEU A 44 10.58 11.68 0.37
N ARG A 45 10.13 12.50 -0.58
CA ARG A 45 8.71 12.76 -0.82
C ARG A 45 7.99 11.51 -1.30
N ASP A 46 8.59 10.78 -2.23
CA ASP A 46 8.01 9.56 -2.77
C ASP A 46 8.00 8.44 -1.73
N LEU A 47 9.06 8.28 -0.94
CA LEU A 47 9.09 7.35 0.20
C LEU A 47 8.02 7.70 1.25
N ASP A 48 7.82 8.99 1.55
CA ASP A 48 6.77 9.46 2.45
C ASP A 48 5.38 9.14 1.88
N GLY A 49 5.18 9.32 0.58
CA GLY A 49 3.95 8.96 -0.13
C GLY A 49 3.67 7.45 -0.08
N ILE A 50 4.67 6.63 -0.37
CA ILE A 50 4.57 5.16 -0.32
C ILE A 50 4.24 4.70 1.11
N ARG A 51 4.92 5.26 2.12
CA ARG A 51 4.65 4.95 3.53
C ARG A 51 3.24 5.37 3.94
N GLY A 52 2.78 6.53 3.48
CA GLY A 52 1.41 7.01 3.71
C GLY A 52 0.36 6.07 3.12
N LYS A 53 0.55 5.64 1.87
CA LYS A 53 -0.36 4.68 1.22
C LYS A 53 -0.34 3.30 1.86
N PHE A 54 0.83 2.82 2.25
CA PHE A 54 0.95 1.57 3.00
C PHE A 54 0.15 1.61 4.30
N ARG A 55 0.28 2.68 5.11
CA ARG A 55 -0.50 2.85 6.34
C ARG A 55 -2.01 2.86 6.06
N GLN A 56 -2.44 3.57 5.02
CA GLN A 56 -3.84 3.59 4.60
C GLN A 56 -4.35 2.18 4.25
N LEU A 57 -3.56 1.40 3.51
CA LEU A 57 -3.89 0.02 3.17
C LEU A 57 -3.99 -0.87 4.43
N CYS A 58 -3.04 -0.74 5.37
CA CYS A 58 -3.08 -1.45 6.64
C CYS A 58 -4.36 -1.15 7.43
N SER A 59 -4.79 0.11 7.48
CA SER A 59 -6.07 0.50 8.10
C SER A 59 -7.26 -0.13 7.38
N LEU A 60 -7.27 -0.15 6.04
CA LEU A 60 -8.36 -0.78 5.26
C LEU A 60 -8.44 -2.31 5.45
N LEU A 61 -7.30 -2.94 5.69
CA LEU A 61 -7.19 -4.39 5.91
C LEU A 61 -7.27 -4.78 7.40
N HIS A 62 -7.39 -3.80 8.30
CA HIS A 62 -7.38 -4.03 9.76
C HIS A 62 -6.13 -4.77 10.26
N VAL A 63 -4.97 -4.48 9.65
CA VAL A 63 -3.67 -5.02 10.04
C VAL A 63 -2.79 -3.92 10.61
N ARG A 64 -1.87 -4.26 11.51
CA ARG A 64 -0.94 -3.27 12.09
C ARG A 64 0.10 -2.86 11.04
N PRO A 65 0.38 -1.55 10.86
CA PRO A 65 1.45 -1.06 10.00
C PRO A 65 2.80 -1.18 10.71
N ASP A 66 3.14 -2.37 11.20
CA ASP A 66 4.40 -2.61 11.90
C ASP A 66 5.48 -2.99 10.87
N LEU A 67 6.16 -1.99 10.31
CA LEU A 67 7.41 -2.17 9.59
C LEU A 67 8.55 -2.30 10.62
N ARG A 68 8.52 -3.36 11.42
CA ARG A 68 9.66 -3.66 12.29
C ARG A 68 10.79 -4.16 11.41
N ILE A 69 11.73 -3.28 11.11
CA ILE A 69 13.07 -3.70 10.70
C ILE A 69 13.65 -4.38 11.95
N PRO A 70 13.89 -5.70 11.96
CA PRO A 70 14.53 -6.34 13.10
C PRO A 70 15.85 -5.62 13.37
N ALA A 71 16.11 -5.28 14.63
CA ALA A 71 17.26 -4.46 15.01
C ALA A 71 18.62 -5.04 14.56
N GLU A 72 18.69 -6.34 14.23
CA GLU A 72 19.86 -6.97 13.61
C GLU A 72 20.18 -6.43 12.20
N ALA A 73 19.19 -5.90 11.47
CA ALA A 73 19.42 -5.24 10.18
C ALA A 73 19.72 -3.73 10.32
N ALA A 74 19.48 -3.14 11.50
CA ALA A 74 19.79 -1.75 11.80
C ALA A 74 21.26 -1.52 12.22
N GLY A 75 22.10 -2.56 12.14
CA GLY A 75 23.53 -2.52 12.46
C GLY A 75 24.43 -1.92 11.36
N LEU A 76 23.85 -1.41 10.26
CA LEU A 76 24.60 -0.65 9.25
C LEU A 76 24.30 0.84 9.46
N SER A 77 24.97 1.42 10.46
CA SER A 77 25.18 2.88 10.54
C SER A 77 25.95 3.32 9.31
N PHE A 78 25.53 4.44 8.71
CA PHE A 78 26.41 5.26 7.86
C PHE A 78 27.49 5.90 8.72
#